data_AF-A0A932UVM3-F1
#
_entry.id   AF-A0A932UVM3-F1
#
_cell.length_a   1.000
_cell.length_b   1.000
_cell.length_c   1.000
_cell.angle_alpha   90.00
_cell.angle_beta   90.00
_cell.angle_gamma   90.00
#
_symmetry.space_group_name_H-M   'P 1'
#
loop_
_entity.id
_entity.type
_entity.pdbx_description
1 polymer ?
#
loop_
_entity_poly.entity_id
_entity_poly.type
_entity_poly.pdbx_seq_one_letter_code
_entity_poly.pdbx_strand_id
1 'polypeptide(L)'
;ALGWPGDWPGLVAHLAGLSRDGFLAALDAYTRKRVSGDIEHRRPCDRLAGAASPMKRIHPPTARMFYEGATRLHRSGVNVRPNRPTADARVALETYPALIARRFLGRVSYKAEGPHGADPARRDARRRVLDGLAGRRPMLDGRRWAEVYGFALHLAPGIADAALHDGTGDTLDALSCACEAAWGHTHRRDHYGIPAWCDPLEGWIVSPGMPHEPW
;
A
#
# COMPACT_ATOMS: atom_id res chain seq x y z
N ALA A 1 -9.16 -23.56 -2.17
CA ALA A 1 -9.60 -22.15 -2.28
C ALA A 1 -10.95 -21.98 -1.57
N LEU A 2 -11.38 -20.75 -1.28
CA LEU A 2 -12.66 -20.45 -0.61
C LEU A 2 -13.91 -20.64 -1.50
N GLY A 3 -13.74 -20.91 -2.79
CA GLY A 3 -14.84 -21.07 -3.74
C GLY A 3 -15.54 -19.74 -4.10
N TRP A 4 -14.90 -18.62 -3.78
CA TRP A 4 -15.40 -17.28 -4.12
C TRP A 4 -15.16 -16.95 -5.60
N PRO A 5 -15.84 -15.93 -6.16
CA PRO A 5 -15.68 -15.54 -7.55
C PRO A 5 -14.21 -15.25 -7.92
N GLY A 6 -13.84 -15.60 -9.16
CA GLY A 6 -12.47 -15.54 -9.67
C GLY A 6 -12.07 -14.20 -10.28
N ASP A 7 -12.94 -13.19 -10.21
CA ASP A 7 -12.69 -11.82 -10.65
C ASP A 7 -12.96 -10.82 -9.52
N TRP A 8 -12.26 -9.69 -9.53
CA TRP A 8 -12.37 -8.72 -8.44
C TRP A 8 -13.78 -8.12 -8.28
N PRO A 9 -14.49 -7.71 -9.35
CA PRO A 9 -15.86 -7.24 -9.23
C PRO A 9 -16.80 -8.26 -8.57
N GLY A 10 -16.76 -9.52 -9.02
CA GLY A 10 -17.53 -10.63 -8.47
C GLY A 10 -17.16 -10.91 -7.01
N LEU A 11 -15.86 -10.94 -6.69
CA LEU A 11 -15.37 -11.13 -5.33
C LEU A 11 -15.91 -10.04 -4.40
N VAL A 12 -15.75 -8.77 -4.78
CA VAL A 12 -16.19 -7.65 -3.94
C VAL A 12 -17.71 -7.58 -3.82
N ALA A 13 -18.46 -7.92 -4.87
CA ALA A 13 -19.91 -8.05 -4.81
C ALA A 13 -20.35 -9.17 -3.86
N HIS A 14 -19.67 -10.32 -3.89
CA HIS A 14 -19.89 -11.41 -2.93
C HIS A 14 -19.61 -10.95 -1.49
N LEU A 15 -18.48 -10.28 -1.26
CA LEU A 15 -18.14 -9.74 0.06
C LEU A 15 -19.13 -8.70 0.55
N ALA A 16 -19.66 -7.85 -0.34
CA ALA A 16 -20.68 -6.86 0.01
C ALA A 16 -22.02 -7.48 0.44
N GLY A 17 -22.27 -8.75 0.09
CA GLY A 17 -23.41 -9.54 0.57
C GLY A 17 -23.18 -10.22 1.92
N LEU A 18 -21.94 -10.26 2.41
CA LEU A 18 -21.62 -10.75 3.76
C LEU A 18 -21.69 -9.61 4.76
N SER A 19 -21.86 -9.93 6.04
CA SER A 19 -21.47 -9.01 7.10
C SER A 19 -19.95 -9.03 7.27
N ARG A 20 -19.37 -7.97 7.84
CA ARG A 20 -17.94 -7.93 8.18
C ARG A 20 -17.54 -9.14 9.04
N ASP A 21 -18.36 -9.48 10.02
CA ASP A 21 -18.10 -10.60 10.92
C ASP A 21 -18.26 -11.94 10.19
N GLY A 22 -19.20 -12.06 9.25
CA GLY A 22 -19.34 -13.21 8.36
C GLY A 22 -18.12 -13.42 7.45
N PHE A 23 -17.57 -12.33 6.89
CA PHE A 23 -16.33 -12.37 6.14
C PHE A 23 -15.15 -12.84 7.00
N LEU A 24 -14.98 -12.30 8.21
CA LEU A 24 -13.91 -12.72 9.13
C LEU A 24 -14.08 -14.19 9.55
N ALA A 25 -15.31 -14.64 9.82
CA ALA A 25 -15.61 -16.03 10.13
C ALA A 25 -15.27 -16.99 8.97
N ALA A 26 -15.48 -16.56 7.72
CA ALA A 26 -15.08 -17.35 6.55
C ALA A 26 -13.55 -17.48 6.43
N LEU A 27 -12.80 -16.40 6.69
CA LEU A 27 -11.34 -16.44 6.74
C LEU A 27 -10.84 -17.34 7.88
N ASP A 28 -11.49 -17.28 9.04
CA ASP A 28 -11.18 -18.17 10.17
C ASP A 28 -11.39 -19.63 9.82
N ALA A 29 -12.54 -19.97 9.22
CA ALA A 29 -12.86 -21.33 8.82
C ALA A 29 -11.88 -21.85 7.76
N TYR A 30 -11.43 -20.98 6.85
CA TYR A 30 -10.39 -21.29 5.88
C TYR A 30 -9.05 -21.59 6.57
N THR A 31 -8.59 -20.70 7.46
CA THR A 31 -7.32 -20.86 8.17
C THR A 31 -7.28 -22.12 9.03
N ARG A 32 -8.36 -22.48 9.74
CA ARG A 32 -8.43 -23.66 10.62
C ARG A 32 -8.18 -24.99 9.90
N LYS A 33 -8.45 -25.07 8.60
CA LYS A 33 -8.29 -26.29 7.79
C LYS A 33 -6.88 -26.44 7.21
N ARG A 34 -5.96 -25.51 7.47
CA ARG A 34 -4.62 -25.48 6.85
C ARG A 34 -3.52 -25.83 7.85
N VAL A 35 -2.41 -26.28 7.27
CA VAL A 35 -1.18 -26.59 7.99
C VAL A 35 -0.60 -25.32 8.59
N SER A 36 0.03 -25.42 9.76
CA SER A 36 0.73 -24.30 10.39
C SER A 36 1.75 -23.68 9.43
N GLY A 37 1.76 -22.35 9.34
CA GLY A 37 2.61 -21.59 8.42
C GLY A 37 1.99 -21.25 7.07
N ASP A 38 0.86 -21.86 6.70
CA ASP A 38 0.17 -21.66 5.42
C ASP A 38 -1.26 -21.14 5.63
N ILE A 39 -1.36 -20.02 6.34
CA ILE A 39 -2.63 -19.51 6.89
C ILE A 39 -3.01 -18.10 6.44
N GLU A 40 -2.02 -17.29 6.04
CA GLU A 40 -2.19 -15.92 5.56
C GLU A 40 -1.52 -15.78 4.20
N HIS A 41 -2.30 -15.95 3.13
CA HIS A 41 -1.75 -15.97 1.78
C HIS A 41 -1.42 -14.55 1.34
N ARG A 42 -0.14 -14.29 1.08
CA ARG A 42 0.29 -13.05 0.44
C ARG A 42 0.08 -13.15 -1.06
N ARG A 43 -0.40 -12.07 -1.67
CA ARG A 43 -0.43 -11.90 -3.12
C ARG A 43 1.00 -11.90 -3.65
N PRO A 44 1.23 -12.22 -4.94
CA PRO A 44 2.56 -12.08 -5.53
C PRO A 44 3.16 -10.68 -5.31
N CYS A 45 2.37 -9.63 -5.51
CA CYS A 45 2.79 -8.24 -5.28
C CYS A 45 3.15 -7.97 -3.81
N ASP A 46 2.41 -8.51 -2.84
CA ASP A 46 2.73 -8.35 -1.41
C ASP A 46 4.07 -8.98 -1.04
N ARG A 47 4.41 -10.12 -1.65
CA ARG A 47 5.71 -10.79 -1.39
C ARG A 47 6.85 -9.91 -1.91
N LEU A 48 6.72 -9.39 -3.12
CA LEU A 48 7.69 -8.49 -3.75
C LEU A 48 7.86 -7.20 -2.92
N ALA A 49 6.74 -6.63 -2.47
CA ALA A 49 6.74 -5.42 -1.66
C ALA A 49 7.14 -5.64 -0.19
N GLY A 50 7.20 -6.89 0.28
CA GLY A 50 7.31 -7.19 1.72
C GLY A 50 6.14 -6.60 2.52
N ALA A 51 4.92 -6.70 1.97
CA ALA A 51 3.67 -6.27 2.58
C ALA A 51 2.99 -7.42 3.35
N ALA A 52 2.02 -7.05 4.20
CA ALA A 52 1.18 -8.01 4.90
C ALA A 52 0.15 -8.63 3.93
N SER A 53 -0.25 -9.86 4.21
CA SER A 53 -1.33 -10.52 3.46
C SER A 53 -2.65 -9.74 3.60
N PRO A 54 -3.50 -9.65 2.56
CA PRO A 54 -4.87 -9.12 2.69
C PRO A 54 -5.76 -10.00 3.57
N MET A 55 -5.32 -11.19 3.98
CA MET A 55 -6.03 -12.06 4.93
C MET A 55 -5.65 -11.80 6.38
N LYS A 56 -4.66 -10.95 6.65
CA LYS A 56 -4.16 -10.71 8.02
C LYS A 56 -5.21 -9.96 8.84
N ARG A 57 -5.53 -10.53 10.01
CA ARG A 57 -6.64 -10.06 10.86
C ARG A 57 -6.18 -9.23 12.05
N ILE A 58 -4.93 -9.38 12.46
CA ILE A 58 -4.36 -8.76 13.66
C ILE A 58 -3.13 -7.96 13.25
N HIS A 59 -3.13 -6.65 13.54
CA HIS A 59 -2.01 -5.70 13.46
C HIS A 59 -0.94 -5.96 12.36
N PRO A 60 -1.10 -5.36 11.16
CA PRO A 60 -2.25 -4.57 10.71
C PRO A 60 -3.46 -5.45 10.33
N PRO A 61 -4.70 -5.01 10.56
CA PRO A 61 -5.91 -5.77 10.23
C PRO A 61 -6.31 -5.60 8.76
N THR A 62 -5.41 -5.92 7.83
CA THR A 62 -5.58 -5.72 6.38
C THR A 62 -6.81 -6.42 5.81
N ALA A 63 -7.27 -7.54 6.39
CA ALA A 63 -8.53 -8.16 6.00
C ALA A 63 -9.73 -7.24 6.24
N ARG A 64 -9.78 -6.58 7.40
CA ARG A 64 -10.84 -5.61 7.71
C ARG A 64 -10.73 -4.40 6.78
N MET A 65 -9.51 -3.93 6.54
CA MET A 65 -9.26 -2.79 5.64
C MET A 65 -9.68 -3.11 4.21
N PHE A 66 -9.41 -4.32 3.72
CA PHE A 66 -9.82 -4.77 2.39
C PHE A 66 -11.34 -4.85 2.28
N TYR A 67 -12.01 -5.51 3.23
CA TYR A 67 -13.48 -5.59 3.25
C TYR A 67 -14.13 -4.19 3.22
N GLU A 68 -13.66 -3.29 4.08
CA GLU A 68 -14.19 -1.94 4.18
C GLU A 68 -13.84 -1.10 2.94
N GLY A 69 -12.58 -1.11 2.49
CA GLY A 69 -12.10 -0.30 1.37
C GLY A 69 -12.65 -0.77 0.03
N ALA A 70 -12.52 -2.05 -0.29
CA ALA A 70 -12.89 -2.60 -1.59
C ALA A 70 -14.39 -2.43 -1.86
N THR A 71 -15.25 -2.69 -0.87
CA THR A 71 -16.71 -2.53 -1.02
C THR A 71 -17.11 -1.07 -1.26
N ARG A 72 -16.47 -0.10 -0.59
CA ARG A 72 -16.72 1.34 -0.82
C ARG A 72 -16.21 1.80 -2.19
N LEU A 73 -15.03 1.35 -2.61
CA LEU A 73 -14.49 1.63 -3.95
C LEU A 73 -15.37 1.04 -5.05
N HIS A 74 -15.86 -0.20 -4.86
CA HIS A 74 -16.76 -0.82 -5.83
C HIS A 74 -18.06 0.00 -5.99
N ARG A 75 -18.68 0.39 -4.87
CA ARG A 75 -19.91 1.20 -4.83
C ARG A 75 -19.74 2.60 -5.41
N SER A 76 -18.56 3.21 -5.28
CA SER A 76 -18.31 4.56 -5.80
C SER A 76 -18.19 4.62 -7.32
N GLY A 77 -17.99 3.47 -7.99
CA GLY A 77 -17.81 3.40 -9.44
C GLY A 77 -16.40 3.77 -9.93
N VAL A 78 -15.49 4.13 -9.02
CA VAL A 78 -14.11 4.53 -9.35
C VAL A 78 -13.38 3.45 -10.16
N ASN A 79 -12.50 3.90 -11.05
CA ASN A 79 -11.65 3.05 -11.88
C ASN A 79 -10.50 2.49 -11.03
N VAL A 80 -10.65 1.26 -10.52
CA VAL A 80 -9.63 0.61 -9.69
C VAL A 80 -8.67 -0.13 -10.61
N ARG A 81 -7.41 0.28 -10.68
CA ARG A 81 -6.42 -0.35 -11.57
C ARG A 81 -5.48 -1.28 -10.78
N PRO A 82 -5.20 -2.50 -11.27
CA PRO A 82 -5.74 -3.12 -12.50
C PRO A 82 -7.09 -3.84 -12.30
N ASN A 83 -7.61 -3.90 -11.08
CA ASN A 83 -8.63 -4.89 -10.70
C ASN A 83 -10.01 -4.73 -11.33
N ARG A 84 -10.44 -3.49 -11.55
CA ARG A 84 -11.73 -3.16 -12.15
C ARG A 84 -11.57 -1.91 -13.03
N PRO A 85 -11.03 -2.08 -14.25
CA PRO A 85 -10.97 -0.99 -15.21
C PRO A 85 -12.39 -0.53 -15.57
N THR A 86 -12.66 0.76 -15.45
CA THR A 86 -13.92 1.39 -15.88
C THR A 86 -13.65 2.62 -16.75
N ALA A 87 -14.71 3.24 -17.28
CA ALA A 87 -14.62 4.53 -17.98
C ALA A 87 -14.61 5.74 -17.02
N ASP A 88 -14.69 5.53 -15.71
CA ASP A 88 -14.64 6.63 -14.73
C ASP A 88 -13.27 7.31 -14.77
N ALA A 89 -13.27 8.65 -14.81
CA ALA A 89 -12.04 9.44 -14.86
C ALA A 89 -11.27 9.43 -13.53
N ARG A 90 -11.92 9.12 -12.42
CA ARG A 90 -11.29 8.98 -11.10
C ARG A 90 -10.63 7.61 -11.04
N VAL A 91 -9.33 7.59 -10.78
CA VAL A 91 -8.52 6.37 -10.75
C VAL A 91 -8.04 6.10 -9.33
N ALA A 92 -8.23 4.86 -8.87
CA ALA A 92 -7.69 4.36 -7.62
C ALA A 92 -6.53 3.40 -7.92
N LEU A 93 -5.38 3.68 -7.31
CA LEU A 93 -4.18 2.86 -7.36
C LEU A 93 -3.86 2.37 -5.94
N GLU A 94 -3.36 1.15 -5.82
CA GLU A 94 -2.83 0.66 -4.56
C GLU A 94 -1.38 1.12 -4.38
N THR A 95 -1.05 1.66 -3.21
CA THR A 95 0.29 2.17 -2.85
C THR A 95 0.72 1.59 -1.51
N TYR A 96 2.02 1.59 -1.21
CA TYR A 96 2.54 1.03 0.03
C TYR A 96 3.69 1.88 0.60
N PRO A 97 3.42 2.70 1.63
CA PRO A 97 4.33 3.76 2.08
C PRO A 97 5.68 3.23 2.59
N ALA A 98 5.71 1.97 3.04
CA ALA A 98 6.93 1.32 3.48
C ALA A 98 7.97 1.19 2.37
N LEU A 99 7.59 1.14 1.08
CA LEU A 99 8.55 1.10 -0.03
C LEU A 99 9.38 2.39 -0.11
N ILE A 100 8.75 3.55 0.08
CA ILE A 100 9.45 4.83 0.20
C ILE A 100 10.29 4.87 1.49
N ALA A 101 9.70 4.55 2.64
CA ALA A 101 10.40 4.68 3.92
C ALA A 101 11.68 3.82 3.96
N ARG A 102 11.61 2.59 3.44
CA ARG A 102 12.75 1.65 3.39
C ARG A 102 13.89 2.15 2.52
N ARG A 103 13.62 2.94 1.47
CA ARG A 103 14.68 3.56 0.65
C ARG A 103 15.54 4.54 1.45
N PHE A 104 15.04 5.10 2.55
CA PHE A 104 15.78 6.06 3.39
C PHE A 104 16.23 5.50 4.74
N LEU A 105 15.52 4.48 5.24
CA LEU A 105 15.64 3.96 6.60
C LEU A 105 16.06 2.48 6.66
N GLY A 106 15.99 1.76 5.55
CA GLY A 106 16.17 0.31 5.55
C GLY A 106 15.14 -0.34 6.45
N ARG A 107 15.59 -0.99 7.52
CA ARG A 107 14.72 -1.67 8.50
C ARG A 107 14.40 -0.83 9.74
N VAL A 108 14.92 0.39 9.85
CA VAL A 108 14.66 1.29 11.00
C VAL A 108 13.20 1.76 10.95
N SER A 109 12.47 1.59 12.06
CA SER A 109 11.08 2.06 12.15
C SER A 109 11.00 3.56 12.44
N TYR A 110 10.07 4.25 11.78
CA TYR A 110 9.74 5.66 12.02
C TYR A 110 8.42 5.86 12.77
N LYS A 111 7.71 4.76 13.07
CA LYS A 111 6.41 4.79 13.74
C LYS A 111 6.26 3.72 14.81
N ALA A 112 5.41 4.00 15.77
CA ALA A 112 4.91 3.05 16.75
C ALA A 112 3.63 3.58 17.37
N GLU A 113 2.81 2.67 17.86
CA GLU A 113 1.59 3.00 18.61
C GLU A 113 1.93 3.56 20.01
N GLY A 114 1.04 4.40 20.51
CA GLY A 114 1.08 4.91 21.87
C GLY A 114 2.35 5.70 22.21
N PRO A 115 2.84 5.64 23.46
CA PRO A 115 3.97 6.46 23.93
C PRO A 115 5.26 6.22 23.14
N HIS A 116 5.44 5.04 22.55
CA HIS A 116 6.62 4.72 21.76
C HIS A 116 6.71 5.55 20.47
N GLY A 117 5.61 6.09 19.95
CA GLY A 117 5.61 6.97 18.77
C GLY A 117 6.38 8.28 18.98
N ALA A 118 6.46 8.74 20.24
CA ALA A 118 7.14 9.98 20.65
C ALA A 118 8.67 9.83 20.82
N ASP A 119 9.21 8.63 20.59
CA ASP A 119 10.65 8.34 20.66
C ASP A 119 11.47 9.28 19.73
N PRO A 120 12.48 10.01 20.27
CA PRO A 120 13.34 10.88 19.48
C PRO A 120 13.98 10.20 18.26
N ALA A 121 14.34 8.91 18.35
CA ALA A 121 14.92 8.17 17.23
C ALA A 121 13.90 7.95 16.10
N ARG A 122 12.62 7.76 16.42
CA ARG A 122 11.54 7.67 15.42
C ARG A 122 11.26 9.03 14.79
N ARG A 123 11.31 10.10 15.58
CA ARG A 123 11.21 11.47 15.03
C ARG A 123 12.36 11.78 14.06
N ASP A 124 13.58 11.38 14.38
CA ASP A 124 14.72 11.49 13.46
C ASP A 124 14.52 10.64 12.20
N ALA A 125 14.00 9.42 12.33
CA ALA A 125 13.65 8.60 11.18
C ALA A 125 12.60 9.28 10.27
N ARG A 126 11.56 9.91 10.84
CA ARG A 126 10.58 10.71 10.07
C ARG A 126 11.24 11.90 9.38
N ARG A 127 12.13 12.63 10.08
CA ARG A 127 12.94 13.72 9.49
C ARG A 127 13.74 13.24 8.28
N ARG A 128 14.43 12.11 8.40
CA ARG A 128 15.23 11.51 7.32
C ARG A 128 14.41 11.14 6.09
N VAL A 129 13.17 10.70 6.26
CA VAL A 129 12.27 10.45 5.13
C VAL A 129 11.85 11.78 4.50
N LEU A 130 11.40 12.76 5.30
CA LEU A 130 10.98 14.09 4.81
C LEU A 130 12.09 14.82 4.05
N ASP A 131 13.32 14.79 4.54
CA ASP A 131 14.48 15.36 3.84
C ASP A 131 14.79 14.62 2.54
N GLY A 132 14.57 13.30 2.53
CA GLY A 132 14.70 12.47 1.33
C GLY A 132 13.67 12.84 0.28
N LEU A 133 12.40 12.93 0.67
CA LEU A 133 11.29 13.35 -0.18
C LEU A 133 11.52 14.76 -0.76
N ALA A 134 12.05 15.68 0.03
CA ALA A 134 12.39 17.04 -0.41
C ALA A 134 13.70 17.12 -1.23
N GLY A 135 14.34 15.99 -1.56
CA GLY A 135 15.57 15.94 -2.36
C GLY A 135 16.84 16.42 -1.63
N ARG A 136 16.76 16.72 -0.33
CA ARG A 136 17.88 17.23 0.48
C ARG A 136 18.91 16.16 0.83
N ARG A 137 18.53 14.88 0.76
CA ARG A 137 19.43 13.74 1.01
C ARG A 137 19.17 12.59 0.04
N PRO A 138 20.20 11.80 -0.29
CA PRO A 138 20.03 10.61 -1.11
C PRO A 138 19.32 9.49 -0.34
N MET A 139 18.78 8.54 -1.11
CA MET A 139 18.37 7.22 -0.64
C MET A 139 19.60 6.42 -0.19
N LEU A 140 19.36 5.28 0.47
CA LEU A 140 20.44 4.39 0.93
C LEU A 140 21.23 3.76 -0.23
N ASP A 141 20.68 3.72 -1.44
CA ASP A 141 21.35 3.26 -2.66
C ASP A 141 22.13 4.38 -3.38
N GLY A 142 22.21 5.58 -2.80
CA GLY A 142 22.94 6.74 -3.33
C GLY A 142 22.14 7.63 -4.28
N ARG A 143 21.02 7.15 -4.84
CA ARG A 143 20.20 7.94 -5.78
C ARG A 143 19.37 8.98 -5.06
N ARG A 144 19.06 10.10 -5.72
CA ARG A 144 18.15 11.13 -5.19
C ARG A 144 16.71 10.90 -5.61
N TRP A 145 15.80 11.57 -4.91
CA TRP A 145 14.36 11.53 -5.17
C TRP A 145 13.99 11.74 -6.64
N ALA A 146 14.45 12.84 -7.25
CA ALA A 146 14.11 13.19 -8.61
C ALA A 146 14.61 12.18 -9.66
N GLU A 147 15.74 11.50 -9.40
CA GLU A 147 16.28 10.45 -10.28
C GLU A 147 15.40 9.19 -10.31
N VAL A 148 14.73 8.88 -9.19
CA VAL A 148 13.92 7.67 -9.04
C VAL A 148 12.44 7.93 -9.34
N TYR A 149 11.90 9.06 -8.90
CA TYR A 149 10.47 9.39 -9.02
C TYR A 149 10.15 10.30 -10.21
N GLY A 150 11.16 10.94 -10.82
CA GLY A 150 10.98 11.78 -12.01
C GLY A 150 10.32 13.15 -11.75
N PHE A 151 10.15 13.55 -10.49
CA PHE A 151 9.63 14.86 -10.10
C PHE A 151 10.25 15.36 -8.79
N ALA A 152 10.21 16.67 -8.57
CA ALA A 152 10.59 17.28 -7.29
C ALA A 152 9.35 17.46 -6.41
N LEU A 153 9.52 17.29 -5.09
CA LEU A 153 8.45 17.51 -4.12
C LEU A 153 8.67 18.83 -3.37
N HIS A 154 7.72 19.75 -3.50
CA HIS A 154 7.67 20.97 -2.71
C HIS A 154 6.74 20.75 -1.52
N LEU A 155 7.32 20.47 -0.35
CA LEU A 155 6.57 20.25 0.88
C LEU A 155 6.19 21.56 1.56
N ALA A 156 4.89 21.78 1.76
CA ALA A 156 4.41 22.87 2.59
C ALA A 156 4.93 22.69 4.03
N PRO A 157 5.41 23.76 4.70
CA PRO A 157 5.96 23.67 6.06
C PRO A 157 5.00 23.01 7.06
N GLY A 158 3.69 23.31 6.96
CA GLY A 158 2.68 22.72 7.85
C GLY A 158 2.53 21.20 7.69
N ILE A 159 2.63 20.66 6.47
CA ILE A 159 2.58 19.21 6.23
C ILE A 159 3.86 18.55 6.74
N ALA A 160 5.01 19.18 6.50
CA ALA A 160 6.29 18.67 6.98
C ALA A 160 6.34 18.64 8.52
N ASP A 161 5.80 19.66 9.18
CA ASP A 161 5.71 19.72 10.63
C ASP A 161 4.76 18.67 11.21
N ALA A 162 3.55 18.55 10.62
CA ALA A 162 2.59 17.52 11.00
C ALA A 162 3.18 16.10 10.86
N ALA A 163 3.80 15.81 9.71
CA ALA A 163 4.42 14.51 9.45
C ALA A 163 5.58 14.20 10.39
N LEU A 164 6.32 15.22 10.85
CA LEU A 164 7.42 15.03 11.78
C LEU A 164 6.92 14.71 13.20
N HIS A 165 5.88 15.41 13.64
CA HIS A 165 5.36 15.32 15.01
C HIS A 165 4.32 14.22 15.20
N ASP A 166 3.81 13.63 14.12
CA ASP A 166 2.94 12.47 14.16
C ASP A 166 3.72 11.17 14.46
N GLY A 167 3.62 10.71 15.72
CA GLY A 167 4.27 9.49 16.20
C GLY A 167 3.69 8.19 15.62
N THR A 168 2.43 8.21 15.18
CA THR A 168 1.77 7.07 14.51
C THR A 168 2.34 6.88 13.10
N GLY A 169 2.90 7.94 12.52
CA GLY A 169 3.44 7.95 11.16
C GLY A 169 2.37 8.03 10.08
N ASP A 170 1.09 8.12 10.41
CA ASP A 170 -0.02 8.13 9.45
C ASP A 170 0.08 9.29 8.46
N THR A 171 0.50 10.46 8.93
CA THR A 171 0.71 11.63 8.07
C THR A 171 1.85 11.41 7.07
N LEU A 172 2.94 10.78 7.51
CA LEU A 172 4.06 10.43 6.63
C LEU A 172 3.69 9.30 5.66
N ASP A 173 2.86 8.35 6.10
CA ASP A 173 2.30 7.28 5.26
C ASP A 173 1.42 7.87 4.17
N ALA A 174 0.49 8.77 4.52
CA ALA A 174 -0.38 9.44 3.57
C ALA A 174 0.42 10.25 2.54
N LEU A 175 1.45 10.99 2.98
CA LEU A 175 2.34 11.71 2.08
C LEU A 175 3.10 10.76 1.14
N SER A 176 3.60 9.63 1.66
CA SER A 176 4.32 8.64 0.87
C SER A 176 3.40 7.99 -0.17
N CYS A 177 2.19 7.60 0.22
CA CYS A 177 1.16 7.09 -0.69
C CYS A 177 0.80 8.10 -1.78
N ALA A 178 0.67 9.39 -1.43
CA ALA A 178 0.41 10.44 -2.41
C ALA A 178 1.55 10.58 -3.43
N CYS A 179 2.80 10.42 -3.01
CA CYS A 179 3.94 10.42 -3.92
C CYS A 179 3.95 9.21 -4.85
N GLU A 180 3.62 8.01 -4.35
CA GLU A 180 3.49 6.81 -5.18
C GLU A 180 2.33 6.93 -6.17
N ALA A 181 1.20 7.50 -5.77
CA ALA A 181 0.08 7.81 -6.67
C ALA A 181 0.47 8.83 -7.74
N ALA A 182 1.24 9.86 -7.39
CA ALA A 182 1.78 10.83 -8.34
C ALA A 182 2.71 10.17 -9.36
N TRP A 183 3.60 9.28 -8.91
CA TRP A 183 4.44 8.47 -9.79
C TRP A 183 3.61 7.57 -10.71
N GLY A 184 2.59 6.88 -10.19
CA GLY A 184 1.66 6.11 -11.01
C GLY A 184 0.98 6.97 -12.07
N HIS A 185 0.59 8.20 -11.72
CA HIS A 185 0.00 9.14 -12.66
C HIS A 185 0.97 9.59 -13.77
N THR A 186 2.26 9.82 -13.47
CA THR A 186 3.23 10.13 -14.52
C THR A 186 3.38 8.98 -15.51
N HIS A 187 3.17 7.74 -15.06
CA HIS A 187 3.20 6.51 -15.86
C HIS A 187 1.82 6.08 -16.40
N ARG A 188 0.78 6.93 -16.34
CA ARG A 188 -0.59 6.56 -16.77
C ARG A 188 -0.72 6.05 -18.22
N ARG A 189 0.20 6.46 -19.11
CA ARG A 189 0.26 5.98 -20.51
C ARG A 189 0.88 4.59 -20.63
N ASP A 190 1.65 4.19 -19.64
CA ASP A 190 2.26 2.87 -19.47
C ASP A 190 1.58 2.14 -18.30
N HIS A 191 0.26 2.05 -18.37
CA HIS A 191 -0.57 1.34 -17.40
C HIS A 191 -0.32 1.71 -15.93
N TYR A 192 0.05 2.96 -15.63
CA TYR A 192 0.38 3.44 -14.28
C TYR A 192 1.61 2.75 -13.64
N GLY A 193 2.49 2.17 -14.46
CA GLY A 193 3.61 1.35 -14.00
C GLY A 193 3.20 -0.04 -13.52
N ILE A 194 1.98 -0.48 -13.82
CA ILE A 194 1.48 -1.82 -13.51
C ILE A 194 1.96 -2.78 -14.62
N PRO A 195 2.65 -3.88 -14.30
CA PRO A 195 3.13 -4.83 -15.29
C PRO A 195 1.97 -5.58 -15.97
N ALA A 196 2.15 -5.90 -17.25
CA ALA A 196 1.14 -6.62 -18.05
C ALA A 196 0.83 -8.04 -17.53
N TRP A 197 1.77 -8.65 -16.82
CA TRP A 197 1.62 -9.97 -16.20
C TRP A 197 0.94 -9.93 -14.82
N CYS A 198 0.57 -8.75 -14.33
CA CYS A 198 -0.17 -8.62 -13.07
C CYS A 198 -1.51 -9.36 -13.15
N ASP A 199 -1.81 -10.17 -12.14
CA ASP A 199 -3.14 -10.75 -11.96
C ASP A 199 -4.15 -9.65 -11.61
N PRO A 200 -5.18 -9.39 -12.44
CA PRO A 200 -6.19 -8.38 -12.16
C PRO A 200 -7.12 -8.77 -10.99
N LEU A 201 -7.17 -10.02 -10.55
CA LEU A 201 -7.86 -10.37 -9.30
C LEU A 201 -7.09 -9.85 -8.09
N GLU A 202 -5.77 -10.08 -8.07
CA GLU A 202 -4.91 -9.80 -6.91
C GLU A 202 -4.47 -8.33 -6.84
N GLY A 203 -4.28 -7.66 -7.98
CA GLY A 203 -3.89 -6.26 -8.05
C GLY A 203 -2.39 -6.01 -7.89
N TRP A 204 -2.00 -4.74 -7.91
CA TRP A 204 -0.60 -4.31 -7.93
C TRP A 204 -0.35 -3.10 -7.05
N ILE A 205 0.73 -3.14 -6.27
CA ILE A 205 1.25 -1.98 -5.53
C ILE A 205 2.09 -1.14 -6.51
N VAL A 206 1.66 0.09 -6.76
CA VAL A 206 2.31 1.01 -7.68
C VAL A 206 3.49 1.70 -6.99
N SER A 207 4.71 1.45 -7.47
CA SER A 207 5.93 2.08 -6.96
C SER A 207 7.11 1.83 -7.90
N PRO A 208 8.08 2.76 -8.06
CA PRO A 208 9.32 2.49 -8.80
C PRO A 208 10.23 1.48 -8.10
N GLY A 209 9.89 1.04 -6.88
CA GLY A 209 10.56 -0.06 -6.18
C GLY A 209 10.08 -1.45 -6.56
N MET A 210 9.03 -1.56 -7.38
CA MET A 210 8.44 -2.83 -7.78
C MET A 210 9.03 -3.29 -9.13
N PRO A 211 9.19 -4.60 -9.36
CA PRO A 211 9.76 -5.12 -10.60
C PRO A 211 8.80 -4.94 -11.77
N HIS A 212 9.35 -4.72 -12.97
CA HIS A 212 8.59 -4.60 -14.22
C HIS A 212 8.52 -5.92 -15.02
N GLU A 213 9.48 -6.84 -14.81
CA GLU A 213 9.55 -8.15 -15.48
C GLU A 213 9.09 -9.30 -14.56
N PRO A 214 8.53 -10.39 -15.12
CA PRO A 214 8.18 -11.57 -14.34
C PRO A 214 9.43 -12.28 -13.79
N TRP A 215 9.26 -12.95 -12.65
CA TRP A 215 10.29 -13.63 -11.87
C TRP A 215 10.32 -15.14 -12.14
#